data_AF-I9FEJ6-F1
#
_entry.id   AF-I9FEJ6-F1
#
_cell.length_a   1.000
_cell.length_b   1.000
_cell.length_c   1.000
_cell.angle_alpha   90.00
_cell.angle_beta   90.00
_cell.angle_gamma   90.00
#
_symmetry.space_group_name_H-M   'P 1'
#
loop_
_entity.id
_entity.type
_entity.pdbx_description
1 polymer ?
#
loop_
_entity_poly.entity_id
_entity_poly.type
_entity_poly.pdbx_seq_one_letter_code
_entity_poly.pdbx_strand_id
1 'polypeptide(L)'
;MLRYVDYDIVFQEIPDEVTLAINLSNCPNRCKGCHSPHLLENVGESLTEESLGHLLQKYGKAVTCVCFMGGDAEPFEVERLAGFLHRQSIALVKVGWYSGKNELPEGLSVQNFEYIKLGPYIEKLGGLKSPDTNQHFYRIYGDEMKDITYRFWRI
;
A
#
# COMPACT_ATOMS: atom_id res chain seq x y z
N MET A 1 9.21 -2.70 -14.10
CA MET A 1 8.36 -1.51 -14.07
C MET A 1 7.04 -1.89 -13.45
N LEU A 2 6.68 -1.20 -12.36
CA LEU A 2 5.41 -1.38 -11.66
C LEU A 2 4.24 -1.17 -12.61
N ARG A 3 3.23 -2.02 -12.45
CA ARG A 3 1.97 -1.92 -13.17
C ARG A 3 0.80 -1.91 -12.21
N TYR A 4 -0.20 -1.11 -12.50
CA TYR A 4 -1.47 -1.07 -11.78
C TYR A 4 -2.60 -1.61 -12.67
N VAL A 5 -3.50 -2.39 -12.09
CA VAL A 5 -4.66 -2.97 -12.80
C VAL A 5 -5.85 -2.03 -12.72
N ASP A 6 -6.10 -1.51 -11.52
CA ASP A 6 -7.15 -0.55 -11.22
C ASP A 6 -6.77 0.24 -9.96
N TYR A 7 -7.69 1.09 -9.54
CA TYR A 7 -7.63 1.83 -8.29
C TYR A 7 -9.05 2.11 -7.79
N ASP A 8 -9.19 2.34 -6.49
CA ASP A 8 -10.46 2.72 -5.88
C ASP A 8 -10.27 3.77 -4.78
N ILE A 9 -11.34 4.48 -4.43
CA ILE A 9 -11.39 5.37 -3.28
C ILE A 9 -12.02 4.62 -2.11
N VAL A 10 -11.19 4.26 -1.13
CA VAL A 10 -11.59 3.46 0.03
C VAL A 10 -11.42 4.24 1.33
N PHE A 11 -12.17 3.83 2.35
CA PHE A 11 -12.27 4.55 3.63
C PHE A 11 -11.84 3.70 4.84
N GLN A 12 -11.44 2.43 4.63
CA GLN A 12 -11.13 1.49 5.72
C GLN A 12 -9.70 0.98 5.69
N GLU A 13 -8.99 1.15 4.57
CA GLU A 13 -7.66 0.59 4.36
C GLU A 13 -6.63 1.34 5.18
N ILE A 14 -6.67 2.67 5.19
CA ILE A 14 -5.86 3.47 6.09
C ILE A 14 -6.80 4.17 7.09
N PRO A 15 -6.69 3.89 8.40
CA PRO A 15 -7.57 4.49 9.40
C PRO A 15 -7.54 6.02 9.36
N ASP A 16 -8.73 6.63 9.37
CA ASP A 16 -8.99 8.07 9.32
C ASP A 16 -8.63 8.77 7.99
N GLU A 17 -8.36 8.03 6.92
CA GLU A 17 -8.01 8.60 5.62
C GLU A 17 -9.01 8.27 4.52
N VAL A 18 -9.20 9.19 3.59
CA VAL A 18 -9.81 8.90 2.29
C VAL A 18 -8.69 8.48 1.35
N THR A 19 -8.63 7.18 1.05
CA THR A 19 -7.46 6.55 0.45
C THR A 19 -7.70 6.25 -1.03
N LEU A 20 -6.84 6.77 -1.90
CA LEU A 20 -6.67 6.24 -3.26
C LEU A 20 -5.85 4.95 -3.16
N ALA A 21 -6.51 3.80 -3.17
CA ALA A 21 -5.86 2.49 -3.15
C ALA A 21 -5.54 2.07 -4.59
N ILE A 22 -4.26 1.88 -4.90
CA ILE A 22 -3.77 1.52 -6.25
C ILE A 22 -3.36 0.05 -6.25
N ASN A 23 -4.06 -0.78 -7.02
CA ASN A 23 -3.82 -2.22 -7.04
C ASN A 23 -2.72 -2.59 -8.03
N LEU A 24 -1.57 -2.99 -7.49
CA LEU A 24 -0.37 -3.32 -8.23
C LEU A 24 -0.34 -4.81 -8.58
N SER A 25 -0.04 -5.11 -9.84
CA SER A 25 0.03 -6.47 -10.36
C SER A 25 1.40 -7.12 -10.15
N ASN A 26 1.60 -8.32 -10.70
CA ASN A 26 2.84 -9.10 -10.61
C ASN A 26 3.21 -9.52 -9.18
N CYS A 27 2.23 -9.86 -8.33
CA CYS A 27 2.50 -10.26 -6.95
C CYS A 27 3.27 -11.61 -6.87
N PRO A 28 4.48 -11.64 -6.29
CA PRO A 28 5.30 -12.84 -6.21
C PRO A 28 4.89 -13.80 -5.09
N ASN A 29 4.11 -13.34 -4.11
CA ASN A 29 3.84 -14.11 -2.88
C ASN A 29 2.92 -15.33 -3.13
N ARG A 30 2.05 -15.26 -4.15
CA ARG A 30 1.16 -16.35 -4.58
C ARG A 30 0.40 -17.04 -3.43
N CYS A 31 -0.06 -16.24 -2.46
CA CYS A 31 -0.73 -16.73 -1.25
C CYS A 31 -1.97 -17.58 -1.61
N LYS A 32 -2.12 -18.75 -0.97
CA LYS A 32 -3.33 -19.56 -1.11
C LYS A 32 -4.52 -18.80 -0.52
N GLY A 33 -5.65 -18.78 -1.25
CA GLY A 33 -6.86 -18.08 -0.81
C GLY A 33 -6.73 -16.55 -0.84
N CYS A 34 -5.77 -16.01 -1.60
CA CYS A 34 -5.60 -14.56 -1.74
C CYS A 34 -6.91 -13.88 -2.15
N HIS A 35 -7.22 -12.74 -1.53
CA HIS A 35 -8.40 -11.94 -1.87
C HIS A 35 -8.29 -11.27 -3.25
N SER A 36 -7.06 -11.08 -3.75
CA SER A 36 -6.80 -10.42 -5.03
C SER A 36 -5.99 -11.32 -5.98
N PRO A 37 -6.52 -12.50 -6.38
CA PRO A 37 -5.78 -13.45 -7.21
C PRO A 37 -5.49 -12.91 -8.62
N HIS A 38 -6.29 -11.95 -9.09
CA HIS A 38 -6.09 -11.27 -10.38
C HIS A 38 -4.79 -10.43 -10.42
N LEU A 39 -4.20 -10.09 -9.27
CA LEU A 39 -2.93 -9.34 -9.19
C LEU A 39 -1.68 -10.22 -9.29
N LEU A 40 -1.84 -11.55 -9.42
CA LEU A 40 -0.70 -12.48 -9.51
C LEU A 40 0.04 -12.38 -10.85
N GLU A 41 -0.67 -12.01 -11.91
CA GLU A 41 -0.09 -11.89 -13.25
C GLU A 41 0.46 -10.48 -13.47
N ASN A 42 1.43 -10.35 -14.37
CA ASN A 42 2.02 -9.06 -14.75
C ASN A 42 1.16 -8.36 -15.81
N VAL A 43 0.08 -7.72 -15.36
CA VAL A 43 -0.96 -7.11 -16.21
C VAL A 43 -1.21 -5.65 -15.83
N GLY A 44 -2.02 -4.95 -16.63
CA GLY A 44 -2.39 -3.56 -16.38
C GLY A 44 -1.43 -2.54 -17.01
N GLU A 45 -1.59 -1.29 -16.60
CA GLU A 45 -0.87 -0.14 -17.13
C GLU A 45 0.36 0.18 -16.29
N SER A 46 1.37 0.79 -16.93
CA SER A 46 2.57 1.24 -16.23
C SER A 46 2.24 2.32 -15.20
N LEU A 47 2.67 2.13 -13.95
CA LEU A 47 2.53 3.16 -12.93
C LEU A 47 3.78 4.07 -12.94
N THR A 48 3.61 5.25 -13.52
CA THR A 48 4.63 6.31 -13.63
C THR A 48 4.26 7.52 -12.77
N GLU A 49 5.22 8.42 -12.54
CA GLU A 49 4.96 9.71 -11.89
C GLU A 49 3.89 10.53 -12.62
N GLU A 50 3.87 10.47 -13.96
CA GLU A 50 2.85 11.14 -14.78
C GLU A 50 1.45 10.55 -14.52
N SER A 51 1.31 9.22 -14.56
CA SER A 51 0.02 8.57 -14.29
C SER A 51 -0.47 8.82 -12.86
N LEU A 52 0.43 8.80 -11.85
CA LEU A 52 0.12 9.18 -10.48
C LEU A 52 -0.30 10.65 -10.40
N GLY A 53 0.39 11.53 -11.10
CA GLY A 53 0.05 12.95 -11.20
C GLY A 53 -1.36 13.16 -11.75
N HIS A 54 -1.74 12.46 -12.80
CA HIS A 54 -3.10 12.52 -13.35
C HIS A 54 -4.16 12.03 -12.36
N LEU A 55 -3.89 10.95 -11.62
CA LEU A 55 -4.79 10.47 -10.56
C LEU A 55 -4.94 11.50 -9.44
N LEU A 56 -3.82 12.09 -8.98
CA LEU A 56 -3.85 13.15 -7.98
C LEU A 56 -4.59 14.40 -8.46
N GLN A 57 -4.46 14.79 -9.73
CA GLN A 57 -5.20 15.93 -10.28
C GLN A 57 -6.71 15.65 -10.35
N LYS A 58 -7.07 14.42 -10.72
CA LYS A 58 -8.47 13.99 -10.83
C LYS A 58 -9.20 14.06 -9.49
N TYR A 59 -8.55 13.64 -8.41
CA TYR A 59 -9.17 13.60 -7.08
C TYR A 59 -8.84 14.80 -6.19
N GLY A 60 -7.68 15.43 -6.39
CA GLY A 60 -7.22 16.60 -5.67
C GLY A 60 -7.36 16.46 -4.16
N LYS A 61 -8.05 17.41 -3.53
CA LYS A 61 -8.29 17.44 -2.08
C LYS A 61 -9.29 16.42 -1.56
N ALA A 62 -9.93 15.63 -2.44
CA ALA A 62 -10.89 14.60 -2.01
C ALA A 62 -10.19 13.37 -1.41
N VAL A 63 -8.92 13.15 -1.75
CA VAL A 63 -8.09 12.07 -1.19
C VAL A 63 -7.07 12.66 -0.23
N THR A 64 -6.87 11.99 0.89
CA THR A 64 -5.90 12.39 1.94
C THR A 64 -4.74 11.40 2.03
N CYS A 65 -4.87 10.22 1.42
CA CYS A 65 -3.83 9.20 1.36
C CYS A 65 -3.80 8.53 -0.01
N VAL A 66 -2.62 8.14 -0.47
CA VAL A 66 -2.43 7.17 -1.55
C VAL A 66 -1.87 5.90 -0.92
N CYS A 67 -2.42 4.73 -1.25
CA CYS A 67 -1.92 3.46 -0.75
C CYS A 67 -1.58 2.53 -1.91
N PHE A 68 -0.32 2.12 -1.99
CA PHE A 68 0.12 1.09 -2.93
C PHE A 68 -0.30 -0.28 -2.40
N MET A 69 -1.08 -1.03 -3.16
CA MET A 69 -1.57 -2.36 -2.78
C MET A 69 -0.80 -3.41 -3.58
N GLY A 70 0.19 -4.07 -2.96
CA GLY A 70 1.11 -4.99 -3.65
C GLY A 70 2.42 -4.32 -4.03
N GLY A 71 2.93 -4.53 -5.24
CA GLY A 71 4.23 -3.99 -5.68
C GLY A 71 5.44 -4.74 -5.12
N ASP A 72 5.20 -5.89 -4.49
CA ASP A 72 6.21 -6.72 -3.83
C ASP A 72 7.32 -7.25 -4.76
N ALA A 73 7.06 -7.28 -6.07
CA ALA A 73 8.08 -7.61 -7.07
C ALA A 73 9.11 -6.49 -7.29
N GLU A 74 8.75 -5.23 -7.01
CA GLU A 74 9.60 -4.05 -7.26
C GLU A 74 9.50 -3.04 -6.09
N PRO A 75 9.89 -3.44 -4.87
CA PRO A 75 9.66 -2.64 -3.66
C PRO A 75 10.41 -1.29 -3.66
N PHE A 76 11.60 -1.23 -4.27
CA PHE A 76 12.35 0.02 -4.41
C PHE A 76 11.69 1.01 -5.38
N GLU A 77 10.94 0.53 -6.38
CA GLU A 77 10.14 1.41 -7.22
C GLU A 77 8.91 1.94 -6.46
N VAL A 78 8.34 1.14 -5.56
CA VAL A 78 7.28 1.61 -4.64
C VAL A 78 7.82 2.74 -3.76
N GLU A 79 8.99 2.54 -3.15
CA GLU A 79 9.67 3.58 -2.36
C GLU A 79 9.96 4.84 -3.19
N ARG A 80 10.47 4.68 -4.42
CA ARG A 80 10.76 5.80 -5.31
C ARG A 80 9.51 6.63 -5.61
N LEU A 81 8.40 5.97 -5.93
CA LEU A 81 7.11 6.62 -6.20
C LEU A 81 6.49 7.22 -4.93
N ALA A 82 6.67 6.60 -3.77
CA ALA A 82 6.31 7.18 -2.49
C ALA A 82 7.05 8.51 -2.24
N GLY A 83 8.35 8.55 -2.54
CA GLY A 83 9.13 9.79 -2.49
C GLY A 83 8.64 10.85 -3.48
N PHE A 84 8.15 10.47 -4.67
CA PHE A 84 7.53 11.41 -5.60
C PHE A 84 6.25 12.02 -5.00
N LEU A 85 5.39 11.22 -4.37
CA LEU A 85 4.15 11.69 -3.75
C LEU A 85 4.39 12.75 -2.67
N HIS A 86 5.53 12.72 -1.98
CA HIS A 86 5.90 13.77 -1.03
C HIS A 86 6.45 15.05 -1.68
N ARG A 87 7.10 14.95 -2.84
CA ARG A 87 7.76 16.10 -3.50
C ARG A 87 6.85 16.86 -4.46
N GLN A 88 5.82 16.21 -4.98
CA GLN A 88 4.84 16.86 -5.87
C GLN A 88 3.99 17.89 -5.11
N SER A 89 3.39 18.83 -5.84
CA SER A 89 2.60 19.95 -5.30
C SER A 89 1.12 19.96 -5.71
N ILE A 90 0.65 18.89 -6.35
CA ILE A 90 -0.71 18.69 -6.86
C ILE A 90 -1.71 18.53 -5.71
N ALA A 91 -1.40 17.67 -4.74
CA ALA A 91 -2.26 17.39 -3.59
C ALA A 91 -1.41 16.99 -2.38
N LEU A 92 -1.80 17.43 -1.18
CA LEU A 92 -1.16 16.96 0.05
C LEU A 92 -1.76 15.61 0.44
N VAL A 93 -0.98 14.54 0.30
CA VAL A 93 -1.40 13.18 0.61
C VAL A 93 -0.38 12.50 1.50
N LYS A 94 -0.85 11.65 2.40
CA LYS A 94 -0.04 10.63 3.06
C LYS A 94 0.19 9.45 2.13
N VAL A 95 1.19 8.63 2.43
CA VAL A 95 1.55 7.47 1.64
C VAL A 95 1.48 6.20 2.49
N GLY A 96 0.69 5.25 2.03
CA GLY A 96 0.57 3.91 2.57
C GLY A 96 1.17 2.86 1.63
N TRP A 97 1.64 1.75 2.18
CA TRP A 97 2.02 0.59 1.39
C TRP A 97 1.53 -0.72 2.02
N TYR A 98 0.79 -1.51 1.25
CA TYR A 98 0.36 -2.85 1.62
C TYR A 98 1.23 -3.91 0.94
N SER A 99 2.21 -4.40 1.67
CA SER A 99 3.05 -5.51 1.26
C SER A 99 2.55 -6.84 1.82
N GLY A 100 2.69 -7.90 1.03
CA GLY A 100 2.51 -9.27 1.48
C GLY A 100 3.79 -9.93 2.01
N LYS A 101 4.92 -9.21 2.07
CA LYS A 101 6.17 -9.74 2.63
C LYS A 101 6.13 -9.71 4.15
N ASN A 102 6.84 -10.65 4.79
CA ASN A 102 6.99 -10.66 6.24
C ASN A 102 7.85 -9.49 6.74
N GLU A 103 8.86 -9.11 5.96
CA GLU A 103 9.84 -8.10 6.31
C GLU A 103 10.10 -7.18 5.11
N LEU A 104 10.58 -5.98 5.40
CA LEU A 104 11.03 -5.05 4.36
C LEU A 104 12.33 -5.55 3.73
N PRO A 105 12.56 -5.32 2.42
CA PRO A 105 13.85 -5.57 1.81
C PRO A 105 14.97 -4.80 2.50
N GLU A 106 16.15 -5.39 2.60
CA GLU A 106 17.34 -4.71 3.09
C GLU A 106 17.62 -3.44 2.27
N GLY A 107 17.85 -2.32 2.97
CA GLY A 107 18.15 -1.03 2.36
C GLY A 107 16.96 -0.19 1.89
N LEU A 108 15.72 -0.70 2.00
CA LEU A 108 14.52 0.11 1.70
C LEU A 108 14.28 1.14 2.81
N SER A 109 14.15 2.43 2.45
CA SER A 109 13.81 3.47 3.42
C SER A 109 12.31 3.52 3.69
N VAL A 110 11.95 3.56 4.98
CA VAL A 110 10.56 3.75 5.40
C VAL A 110 10.13 5.20 5.42
N GLN A 111 11.06 6.15 5.29
CA GLN A 111 10.80 7.58 5.51
C GLN A 111 9.86 8.22 4.48
N ASN A 112 9.63 7.55 3.35
CA ASN A 112 8.68 7.97 2.33
C ASN A 112 7.25 7.45 2.56
N PHE A 113 6.98 6.84 3.72
CA PHE A 113 5.68 6.26 4.03
C PHE A 113 5.21 6.79 5.38
N GLU A 114 3.91 7.08 5.50
CA GLU A 114 3.25 7.26 6.80
C GLU A 114 2.76 5.93 7.36
N TYR A 115 2.45 4.97 6.48
CA TYR A 115 1.86 3.69 6.86
C TYR A 115 2.44 2.54 6.05
N ILE A 116 2.77 1.45 6.72
CA ILE A 116 3.21 0.21 6.07
C ILE A 116 2.47 -0.96 6.67
N LYS A 117 1.90 -1.81 5.82
CA LYS A 117 1.35 -3.10 6.20
C LYS A 117 2.27 -4.21 5.72
N LEU A 118 2.61 -5.14 6.61
CA LEU A 118 3.41 -6.34 6.33
C LEU A 118 2.61 -7.62 6.65
N GLY A 119 3.09 -8.73 6.12
CA GLY A 119 2.61 -10.09 6.37
C GLY A 119 1.79 -10.66 5.20
N PRO A 120 2.07 -11.89 4.74
CA PRO A 120 1.28 -12.53 3.70
C PRO A 120 -0.14 -12.81 4.21
N TYR A 121 -1.08 -13.00 3.29
CA TYR A 121 -2.40 -13.50 3.67
C TYR A 121 -2.30 -14.99 4.02
N ILE A 122 -2.81 -15.35 5.20
CA ILE A 122 -2.95 -16.73 5.65
C ILE A 122 -4.42 -16.97 5.95
N GLU A 123 -5.08 -17.81 5.15
CA GLU A 123 -6.52 -18.07 5.19
C GLU A 123 -7.05 -18.36 6.60
N LYS A 124 -6.36 -19.22 7.36
CA LYS A 124 -6.75 -19.59 8.73
C LYS A 124 -6.65 -18.46 9.76
N LEU A 125 -5.88 -17.40 9.48
CA LEU A 125 -5.65 -16.27 10.38
C LEU A 125 -6.46 -15.03 9.98
N GLY A 126 -6.92 -14.98 8.72
CA GLY A 126 -7.65 -13.84 8.17
C GLY A 126 -6.77 -12.60 7.92
N GLY A 127 -7.41 -11.54 7.45
CA GLY A 127 -6.78 -10.23 7.25
C GLY A 127 -6.79 -9.34 8.50
N LEU A 128 -6.42 -8.07 8.37
CA LEU A 128 -6.28 -7.11 9.47
C LEU A 128 -7.47 -6.99 10.43
N LYS A 129 -8.71 -7.27 9.99
CA LYS A 129 -9.89 -7.24 10.87
C LYS A 129 -9.96 -8.43 11.83
N SER A 130 -9.17 -9.47 11.59
CA SER A 130 -9.05 -10.63 12.47
C SER A 130 -8.03 -10.35 13.57
N PRO A 131 -8.36 -10.56 14.86
CA PRO A 131 -7.39 -10.45 15.96
C PRO A 131 -6.30 -11.53 15.91
N ASP A 132 -6.54 -12.64 15.21
CA ASP A 132 -5.59 -13.74 15.05
C ASP A 132 -4.65 -13.55 13.84
N THR A 133 -4.73 -12.41 13.15
CA THR A 133 -3.97 -12.17 11.91
C THR A 133 -2.45 -12.18 12.14
N ASN A 134 -1.69 -12.66 11.16
CA ASN A 134 -0.23 -12.51 11.10
C ASN A 134 0.21 -11.20 10.42
N GLN A 135 -0.75 -10.35 10.05
CA GLN A 135 -0.48 -9.11 9.36
C GLN A 135 -0.30 -7.99 10.36
N HIS A 136 0.69 -7.14 10.10
CA HIS A 136 1.01 -6.01 10.97
C HIS A 136 0.84 -4.72 10.21
N PHE A 137 0.09 -3.78 10.77
CA PHE A 137 -0.08 -2.44 10.25
C PHE A 137 0.70 -1.45 11.11
N TYR A 138 1.68 -0.80 10.52
CA TYR A 138 2.59 0.12 11.17
C TYR A 138 2.30 1.56 10.77
N ARG A 139 2.45 2.46 11.73
CA ARG A 139 2.63 3.89 11.49
C ARG A 139 4.10 4.24 11.61
N ILE A 140 4.59 5.03 10.66
CA ILE A 140 6.00 5.40 10.58
C ILE A 140 6.23 6.74 11.29
N TYR A 141 7.29 6.82 12.08
CA TYR A 141 7.76 8.01 12.78
C TYR A 141 9.28 8.14 12.60
N GLY A 142 9.71 8.84 11.55
CA GLY A 142 11.12 8.82 11.15
C GLY A 142 11.51 7.41 10.71
N ASP A 143 12.48 6.80 11.41
CA ASP A 143 12.89 5.41 11.16
C ASP A 143 12.16 4.39 12.04
N GLU A 144 11.29 4.84 12.97
CA GLU A 144 10.55 3.96 13.86
C GLU A 144 9.23 3.48 13.22
N MET A 145 8.98 2.17 13.28
CA MET A 145 7.72 1.54 12.88
C MET A 145 6.91 1.18 14.12
N LYS A 146 5.81 1.90 14.39
CA LYS A 146 4.92 1.62 15.52
C LYS A 146 3.74 0.77 15.08
N ASP A 147 3.62 -0.44 15.61
CA ASP A 147 2.48 -1.32 15.35
C ASP A 147 1.19 -0.69 15.89
N ILE A 148 0.23 -0.51 15.00
CA ILE A 148 -1.11 0.01 15.26
C ILE A 148 -2.19 -0.91 14.65
N THR A 149 -1.90 -2.20 14.47
CA THR A 149 -2.80 -3.23 13.91
C THR A 149 -4.13 -3.29 14.67
N TYR A 150 -4.10 -3.04 15.99
CA TYR A 150 -5.28 -3.00 16.83
C TYR A 150 -6.35 -2.00 16.35
N ARG A 151 -6.00 -1.01 15.54
CA ARG A 151 -6.96 -0.04 14.98
C ARG A 151 -7.98 -0.66 14.01
N PHE A 152 -7.70 -1.85 13.46
CA PHE A 152 -8.63 -2.59 12.61
C PHE A 152 -9.58 -3.49 13.40
N TRP A 153 -9.27 -3.71 14.67
CA TRP A 153 -10.10 -4.50 15.58
C TRP A 153 -11.05 -3.55 16.26
N ARG A 154 -12.33 -3.61 15.89
CA ARG A 154 -13.33 -2.79 16.58
C ARG A 154 -13.50 -3.27 18.03
N ILE A 155 -13.65 -2.28 18.89
CA ILE A 155 -14.47 -2.32 20.11
C ILE A 155 -15.94 -2.38 19.69
#